data_AF-A0AAE0LIX0-F1
#
_entry.id   AF-A0AAE0LIX0-F1
#
_cell.length_a   1.000
_cell.length_b   1.000
_cell.length_c   1.000
_cell.angle_alpha   90.00
_cell.angle_beta   90.00
_cell.angle_gamma   90.00
#
_symmetry.space_group_name_H-M   'P 1'
#
loop_
_entity.id
_entity.type
_entity.pdbx_description
1 polymer ?
#
loop_
_entity_poly.entity_id
_entity_poly.type
_entity_poly.pdbx_seq_one_letter_code
_entity_poly.pdbx_strand_id
1 'polypeptide(L)'
;MHNGGVSASPIKYMNLCVREHVPADVDLVIIEYAVNQMLPDKSIAKSDPVQQYERLVRKLIRFPNRPAIILLQTFSWSRGFNRIAHNSWSSFFETPEDHFAVVAKYYGLPSLSLRDAIFHNVLRLERGYAISDVLGDCKQTDLDRNAKPEPGPGLCRHPNSFGHGLLANLTINYLIEAFDAIHADPSQNRPEPHWEIPIPMYNFNEPREGDKRCYRAESLHDIVVDKGGWEYIVEGTSANPKPGYAAYTPGKAITLQVDSRPASNMTAKHGADVLAMKISIGYLQSYEHMGKAALSCENCKCEPYGESLHSSKEDELGRRLIDAHMDLRESTLGMWFMKISEHAECRIKLETVEDTTSGEHKFKITNIVLGELPGEEVDGFYLQSEKQKSYVGVDDSFRR
;
A
#
# COMPACT_ATOMS: atom_id res chain seq x y z
N MET A 1 -6.77 -0.96 22.34
CA MET A 1 -6.47 -0.19 21.12
C MET A 1 -5.19 -0.73 20.51
N HIS A 2 -5.22 -1.17 19.25
CA HIS A 2 -4.06 -1.68 18.53
C HIS A 2 -3.75 -0.72 17.37
N ASN A 3 -2.49 -0.33 17.20
CA ASN A 3 -2.07 0.49 16.07
C ASN A 3 -1.34 -0.38 15.04
N GLY A 4 -2.04 -0.75 13.98
CA GLY A 4 -1.50 -1.50 12.83
C GLY A 4 -0.86 -0.62 11.76
N GLY A 5 -0.73 0.70 12.00
CA GLY A 5 -0.19 1.64 11.03
C GLY A 5 1.30 1.41 10.75
N VAL A 6 1.68 1.52 9.48
CA VAL A 6 3.08 1.47 9.05
C VAL A 6 3.42 2.72 8.27
N SER A 7 4.41 3.48 8.78
CA SER A 7 4.85 4.74 8.19
C SER A 7 5.15 4.61 6.70
N ALA A 8 4.58 5.53 5.90
CA ALA A 8 4.81 5.62 4.46
C ALA A 8 4.54 4.31 3.67
N SER A 9 3.72 3.40 4.20
CA SER A 9 3.39 2.16 3.50
C SER A 9 2.24 2.36 2.51
N PRO A 10 2.31 1.78 1.29
CA PRO A 10 1.20 1.83 0.35
C PRO A 10 0.11 0.82 0.72
N ILE A 11 -1.11 1.04 0.24
CA ILE A 11 -2.25 0.12 0.47
C ILE A 11 -1.93 -1.32 0.03
N LYS A 12 -1.13 -1.48 -1.02
CA LYS A 12 -0.69 -2.78 -1.53
C LYS A 12 0.05 -3.60 -0.48
N TYR A 13 0.91 -2.95 0.32
CA TYR A 13 1.59 -3.59 1.42
C TYR A 13 0.58 -4.08 2.46
N MET A 14 -0.33 -3.22 2.89
CA MET A 14 -1.30 -3.58 3.93
C MET A 14 -2.27 -4.66 3.47
N ASN A 15 -2.76 -4.60 2.23
CA ASN A 15 -3.58 -5.69 1.67
C ASN A 15 -2.87 -7.05 1.82
N LEU A 16 -1.58 -7.13 1.50
CA LEU A 16 -0.82 -8.38 1.57
C LEU A 16 -0.46 -8.79 3.01
N CYS A 17 -0.24 -7.81 3.89
CA CYS A 17 0.25 -8.04 5.25
C CYS A 17 -0.81 -7.87 6.35
N VAL A 18 -2.10 -7.65 6.04
CA VAL A 18 -3.13 -7.22 7.01
C VAL A 18 -3.19 -8.10 8.27
N ARG A 19 -2.96 -9.41 8.14
CA ARG A 19 -2.99 -10.36 9.27
C ARG A 19 -1.82 -10.19 10.25
N GLU A 20 -0.75 -9.52 9.85
CA GLU A 20 0.38 -9.16 10.73
C GLU A 20 0.14 -7.83 11.47
N HIS A 21 -0.85 -7.03 11.05
CA HIS A 21 -1.13 -5.69 11.60
C HIS A 21 -2.51 -5.56 12.25
N VAL A 22 -3.37 -6.54 12.07
CA VAL A 22 -4.74 -6.52 12.59
C VAL A 22 -4.98 -7.82 13.36
N PRO A 23 -5.19 -7.75 14.68
CA PRO A 23 -5.52 -8.92 15.50
C PRO A 23 -6.74 -9.67 14.97
N ALA A 24 -6.75 -11.00 15.10
CA ALA A 24 -7.83 -11.83 14.58
C ALA A 24 -9.17 -11.64 15.34
N ASP A 25 -9.09 -11.17 16.59
CA ASP A 25 -10.18 -10.89 17.52
C ASP A 25 -10.60 -9.42 17.54
N VAL A 26 -10.19 -8.62 16.54
CA VAL A 26 -10.55 -7.20 16.47
C VAL A 26 -12.06 -7.00 16.30
N ASP A 27 -12.64 -6.01 16.99
CA ASP A 27 -14.07 -5.66 16.88
C ASP A 27 -14.33 -4.46 15.95
N LEU A 28 -13.37 -3.54 15.83
CA LEU A 28 -13.45 -2.32 15.03
C LEU A 28 -12.11 -2.05 14.35
N VAL A 29 -12.14 -1.81 13.04
CA VAL A 29 -10.99 -1.45 12.23
C VAL A 29 -11.22 -0.08 11.59
N ILE A 30 -10.27 0.84 11.81
CA ILE A 30 -10.22 2.14 11.13
C ILE A 30 -9.15 2.06 10.04
N ILE A 31 -9.52 2.35 8.79
CA ILE A 31 -8.62 2.29 7.62
C ILE A 31 -8.34 3.70 7.13
N GLU A 32 -7.06 4.09 7.03
CA GLU A 32 -6.59 5.37 6.49
C GLU A 32 -5.43 5.11 5.51
N TYR A 33 -5.60 5.49 4.24
CA TYR A 33 -4.58 5.40 3.19
C TYR A 33 -4.70 6.54 2.16
N ALA A 34 -5.51 7.56 2.43
CA ALA A 34 -5.87 8.61 1.47
C ALA A 34 -4.65 9.42 1.01
N VAL A 35 -3.66 9.58 1.89
CA VAL A 35 -2.45 10.38 1.64
C VAL A 35 -1.20 9.54 1.37
N ASN A 36 -1.31 8.21 1.45
CA ASN A 36 -0.20 7.27 1.26
C ASN A 36 -0.16 6.64 -0.13
N GLN A 37 -1.12 6.97 -0.98
CA GLN A 37 -1.20 6.39 -2.32
C GLN A 37 -0.98 7.43 -3.41
N MET A 38 0.06 7.19 -4.23
CA MET A 38 0.23 7.91 -5.49
C MET A 38 -0.73 7.31 -6.52
N LEU A 39 -1.55 8.15 -7.14
CA LEU A 39 -2.38 7.77 -8.27
C LEU A 39 -1.59 8.01 -9.56
N PRO A 40 -1.20 6.96 -10.32
CA PRO A 40 -0.71 7.15 -11.67
C PRO A 40 -1.85 7.71 -12.54
N ASP A 41 -1.47 8.62 -13.43
CA ASP A 41 -2.27 9.43 -14.38
C ASP A 41 -3.72 8.97 -14.67
N LYS A 42 -4.65 9.95 -14.60
CA LYS A 42 -6.06 10.11 -15.08
C LYS A 42 -7.04 8.93 -15.21
N SER A 43 -6.65 7.67 -15.16
CA SER A 43 -7.54 6.50 -15.23
C SER A 43 -7.78 5.88 -13.85
N ILE A 44 -8.16 6.74 -12.90
CA ILE A 44 -8.23 6.40 -11.48
C ILE A 44 -9.16 5.21 -11.22
N ALA A 45 -10.22 5.06 -12.03
CA ALA A 45 -11.22 4.01 -11.91
C ALA A 45 -10.68 2.58 -12.04
N LYS A 46 -9.54 2.34 -12.71
CA LYS A 46 -8.94 1.00 -12.86
C LYS A 46 -7.56 0.86 -12.23
N SER A 47 -7.11 1.86 -11.47
CA SER A 47 -5.76 1.87 -10.93
C SER A 47 -5.53 0.73 -9.93
N ASP A 48 -4.33 0.11 -9.98
CA ASP A 48 -3.90 -0.94 -9.03
C ASP A 48 -4.25 -0.59 -7.58
N PRO A 49 -4.06 0.66 -7.09
CA PRO A 49 -4.31 0.96 -5.69
C PRO A 49 -5.75 0.84 -5.24
N VAL A 50 -6.74 1.23 -6.06
CA VAL A 50 -8.15 1.12 -5.69
C VAL A 50 -8.58 -0.35 -5.67
N GLN A 51 -8.05 -1.16 -6.59
CA GLN A 51 -8.22 -2.61 -6.57
C GLN A 51 -7.62 -3.25 -5.31
N GLN A 52 -6.41 -2.83 -4.90
CA GLN A 52 -5.79 -3.29 -3.65
C GLN A 52 -6.59 -2.85 -2.41
N TYR A 53 -7.19 -1.65 -2.44
CA TYR A 53 -8.04 -1.15 -1.37
C TYR A 53 -9.31 -2.00 -1.21
N GLU A 54 -10.00 -2.32 -2.32
CA GLU A 54 -11.12 -3.26 -2.32
C GLU A 54 -10.72 -4.61 -1.73
N ARG A 55 -9.58 -5.18 -2.13
CA ARG A 55 -9.10 -6.46 -1.59
C ARG A 55 -8.86 -6.39 -0.09
N LEU A 56 -8.30 -5.30 0.42
CA LEU A 56 -8.12 -5.09 1.86
C LEU A 56 -9.48 -5.09 2.58
N VAL A 57 -10.44 -4.29 2.10
CA VAL A 57 -11.79 -4.23 2.67
C VAL A 57 -12.44 -5.61 2.68
N ARG A 58 -12.42 -6.31 1.54
CA ARG A 58 -12.97 -7.66 1.41
C ARG A 58 -12.29 -8.68 2.33
N LYS A 59 -10.99 -8.55 2.61
CA LYS A 59 -10.30 -9.39 3.60
C LYS A 59 -10.80 -9.09 5.01
N LEU A 60 -10.87 -7.82 5.40
CA LEU A 60 -11.30 -7.39 6.73
C LEU A 60 -12.74 -7.81 7.04
N ILE A 61 -13.67 -7.73 6.08
CA ILE A 61 -15.05 -8.21 6.25
C ILE A 61 -15.10 -9.72 6.56
N ARG A 62 -14.11 -10.48 6.07
CA ARG A 62 -13.97 -11.94 6.30
C ARG A 62 -13.13 -12.28 7.53
N PHE A 63 -12.70 -11.32 8.34
CA PHE A 63 -11.99 -11.64 9.57
C PHE A 63 -12.89 -12.46 10.51
N PRO A 64 -12.31 -13.34 11.35
CA PRO A 64 -13.08 -14.28 12.18
C PRO A 64 -14.16 -13.60 13.03
N ASN A 65 -13.84 -12.43 13.60
CA ASN A 65 -14.75 -11.67 14.45
C ASN A 65 -15.66 -10.68 13.69
N ARG A 66 -15.60 -10.67 12.34
CA ARG A 66 -16.39 -9.78 11.46
C ARG A 66 -16.41 -8.33 11.97
N PRO A 67 -15.25 -7.67 12.11
CA PRO A 67 -15.15 -6.36 12.71
C PRO A 67 -16.01 -5.32 11.98
N ALA A 68 -16.51 -4.34 12.73
CA ALA A 68 -16.95 -3.08 12.15
C ALA A 68 -15.77 -2.40 11.42
N ILE A 69 -16.03 -1.76 10.29
CA ILE A 69 -15.00 -1.10 9.49
C ILE A 69 -15.41 0.35 9.26
N ILE A 70 -14.53 1.28 9.60
CA ILE A 70 -14.68 2.71 9.31
C ILE A 70 -13.53 3.14 8.42
N LEU A 71 -13.86 3.77 7.30
CA LEU A 71 -12.86 4.42 6.46
C LEU A 71 -12.69 5.85 6.99
N LEU A 72 -11.47 6.21 7.37
CA LEU A 72 -11.11 7.55 7.80
C LEU A 72 -10.12 8.11 6.79
N GLN A 73 -10.42 9.25 6.19
CA GLN A 73 -9.68 9.78 5.05
C GLN A 73 -9.00 11.09 5.45
N THR A 74 -7.67 11.09 5.46
CA THR A 74 -6.87 12.31 5.61
C THR A 74 -6.73 13.02 4.27
N PHE A 75 -6.41 14.30 4.25
CA PHE A 75 -6.24 15.07 3.02
C PHE A 75 -4.85 15.71 2.95
N SER A 76 -4.18 15.54 1.80
CA SER A 76 -2.91 16.23 1.53
C SER A 76 -3.19 17.55 0.83
N TRP A 77 -2.78 18.64 1.47
CA TRP A 77 -2.95 20.00 0.98
C TRP A 77 -1.77 20.51 0.15
N SER A 78 -0.69 19.73 0.05
CA SER A 78 0.46 20.08 -0.80
C SER A 78 0.12 19.93 -2.27
N ARG A 79 0.78 20.74 -3.11
CA ARG A 79 0.86 20.60 -4.59
C ARG A 79 0.82 19.12 -4.96
N GLY A 80 -0.22 18.72 -5.70
CA GLY A 80 -0.52 17.31 -5.95
C GLY A 80 0.70 16.49 -6.38
N PHE A 81 0.64 15.18 -6.16
CA PHE A 81 1.66 14.20 -6.54
C PHE A 81 2.08 14.21 -8.02
N ASN A 82 1.48 15.07 -8.85
CA ASN A 82 1.88 15.40 -10.21
C ASN A 82 2.93 16.52 -10.25
N ARG A 83 4.22 16.14 -10.25
CA ARG A 83 5.34 17.06 -10.52
C ARG A 83 5.33 17.71 -11.91
N ILE A 84 4.37 17.37 -12.77
CA ILE A 84 4.38 17.72 -14.21
C ILE A 84 3.43 18.91 -14.56
N ALA A 85 2.60 19.43 -13.65
CA ALA A 85 1.73 20.57 -13.97
C ALA A 85 1.69 21.65 -12.88
N HIS A 86 2.41 22.74 -13.13
CA HIS A 86 2.15 24.14 -12.76
C HIS A 86 1.33 24.45 -11.47
N ASN A 87 2.00 25.08 -10.48
CA ASN A 87 1.51 26.14 -9.57
C ASN A 87 0.05 26.05 -9.04
N SER A 88 -0.49 24.86 -8.82
CA SER A 88 -1.85 24.69 -8.33
C SER A 88 -1.90 23.77 -7.11
N TRP A 89 -2.83 24.11 -6.24
CA TRP A 89 -3.16 23.43 -4.99
C TRP A 89 -3.79 22.08 -5.29
N SER A 90 -3.75 21.13 -4.35
CA SER A 90 -4.63 19.96 -4.45
C SER A 90 -6.07 20.45 -4.59
N SER A 91 -6.66 20.24 -5.76
CA SER A 91 -8.09 20.45 -5.93
C SER A 91 -8.84 19.54 -4.95
N PHE A 92 -10.06 19.90 -4.59
CA PHE A 92 -10.89 19.11 -3.67
C PHE A 92 -10.90 17.60 -4.03
N PHE A 93 -10.94 17.27 -5.32
CA PHE A 93 -11.02 15.89 -5.83
C PHE A 93 -9.66 15.24 -6.15
N GLU A 94 -8.51 15.90 -5.90
CA GLU A 94 -7.19 15.41 -6.30
C GLU A 94 -6.57 14.42 -5.30
N THR A 95 -7.37 13.50 -4.80
CA THR A 95 -6.93 12.41 -3.91
C THR A 95 -7.61 11.09 -4.29
N PRO A 96 -7.07 9.93 -3.89
CA PRO A 96 -7.75 8.64 -4.02
C PRO A 96 -9.01 8.51 -3.17
N GLU A 97 -9.31 9.48 -2.31
CA GLU A 97 -10.45 9.47 -1.39
C GLU A 97 -11.77 9.19 -2.10
N ASP A 98 -12.04 9.85 -3.24
CA ASP A 98 -13.31 9.70 -3.96
C ASP A 98 -13.50 8.24 -4.45
N HIS A 99 -12.41 7.57 -4.81
CA HIS A 99 -12.45 6.18 -5.24
C HIS A 99 -12.59 5.22 -4.06
N PHE A 100 -11.94 5.51 -2.94
CA PHE A 100 -12.14 4.76 -1.70
C PHE A 100 -13.56 4.91 -1.17
N ALA A 101 -14.18 6.08 -1.31
CA ALA A 101 -15.57 6.32 -0.95
C ALA A 101 -16.55 5.51 -1.83
N VAL A 102 -16.25 5.32 -3.13
CA VAL A 102 -17.02 4.42 -4.00
C VAL A 102 -16.92 2.97 -3.53
N VAL A 103 -15.72 2.50 -3.16
CA VAL A 103 -15.54 1.17 -2.54
C VAL A 103 -16.36 1.07 -1.25
N ALA A 104 -16.28 2.08 -0.36
CA ALA A 104 -17.03 2.12 0.89
C ALA A 104 -18.53 1.94 0.65
N LYS A 105 -19.09 2.73 -0.28
CA LYS A 105 -20.50 2.69 -0.65
C LYS A 105 -20.91 1.33 -1.21
N TYR A 106 -20.05 0.72 -2.04
CA TYR A 106 -20.31 -0.61 -2.61
C TYR A 106 -20.43 -1.70 -1.54
N TYR A 107 -19.66 -1.59 -0.45
CA TYR A 107 -19.67 -2.53 0.67
C TYR A 107 -20.54 -2.11 1.87
N GLY A 108 -21.29 -1.02 1.76
CA GLY A 108 -22.14 -0.52 2.85
C GLY A 108 -21.34 -0.01 4.06
N LEU A 109 -20.13 0.51 3.85
CA LEU A 109 -19.24 0.96 4.93
C LEU A 109 -19.27 2.49 5.11
N PRO A 110 -19.17 3.00 6.35
CA PRO A 110 -19.02 4.43 6.60
C PRO A 110 -17.66 4.94 6.14
N SER A 111 -17.67 6.14 5.56
CA SER A 111 -16.48 6.89 5.15
C SER A 111 -16.51 8.29 5.73
N LEU A 112 -15.52 8.62 6.55
CA LEU A 112 -15.36 9.89 7.24
C LEU A 112 -14.20 10.66 6.60
N SER A 113 -14.45 11.92 6.24
CA SER A 113 -13.51 12.72 5.46
C SER A 113 -13.07 13.97 6.21
N LEU A 114 -11.76 14.12 6.42
CA LEU A 114 -11.21 15.39 6.89
C LEU A 114 -11.37 16.47 5.83
N ARG A 115 -11.19 16.12 4.54
CA ARG A 115 -11.41 17.05 3.43
C ARG A 115 -12.80 17.67 3.53
N ASP A 116 -13.84 16.85 3.52
CA ASP A 116 -15.22 17.34 3.47
C ASP A 116 -15.56 18.16 4.72
N ALA A 117 -14.97 17.82 5.87
CA ALA A 117 -15.21 18.50 7.14
C ALA A 117 -14.64 19.92 7.20
N ILE A 118 -13.45 20.17 6.63
CA ILE A 118 -12.71 21.43 6.86
C ILE A 118 -12.23 22.16 5.61
N PHE A 119 -12.47 21.62 4.40
CA PHE A 119 -11.87 22.19 3.18
C PHE A 119 -12.21 23.67 2.97
N HIS A 120 -13.47 24.04 3.18
CA HIS A 120 -13.90 25.44 3.04
C HIS A 120 -13.38 26.34 4.15
N ASN A 121 -13.26 25.84 5.38
CA ASN A 121 -12.70 26.61 6.50
C ASN A 121 -11.23 26.94 6.25
N VAL A 122 -10.47 25.96 5.73
CA VAL A 122 -9.06 26.15 5.33
C VAL A 122 -8.95 27.17 4.20
N LEU A 123 -9.76 27.06 3.15
CA LEU A 123 -9.74 28.01 2.02
C LEU A 123 -10.09 29.45 2.43
N ARG A 124 -10.93 29.62 3.44
CA ARG A 124 -11.33 30.93 3.97
C ARG A 124 -10.40 31.48 5.05
N LEU A 125 -9.38 30.72 5.44
CA LEU A 125 -8.50 31.06 6.57
C LEU A 125 -9.29 31.35 7.84
N GLU A 126 -10.35 30.56 8.08
CA GLU A 126 -11.13 30.68 9.30
C GLU A 126 -10.22 30.44 10.52
N ARG A 127 -10.45 31.20 11.60
CA ARG A 127 -9.59 31.15 12.79
C ARG A 127 -9.55 29.72 13.35
N GLY A 128 -8.35 29.16 13.49
CA GLY A 128 -8.13 27.78 13.96
C GLY A 128 -8.17 26.73 12.85
N TYR A 129 -8.38 27.14 11.60
CA TYR A 129 -8.37 26.26 10.42
C TYR A 129 -7.34 26.71 9.38
N ALA A 130 -6.35 27.55 9.75
CA ALA A 130 -5.21 27.75 8.88
C ALA A 130 -4.49 26.41 8.68
N ILE A 131 -3.79 26.20 7.56
CA ILE A 131 -3.26 24.87 7.28
C ILE A 131 -2.24 24.42 8.33
N SER A 132 -1.45 25.37 8.84
CA SER A 132 -0.49 25.15 9.92
C SER A 132 -1.14 24.89 11.28
N ASP A 133 -2.41 25.29 11.44
CA ASP A 133 -3.19 24.96 12.64
C ASP A 133 -3.61 23.50 12.61
N VAL A 134 -3.77 22.89 11.43
CA VAL A 134 -4.24 21.50 11.25
C VAL A 134 -3.08 20.52 11.04
N LEU A 135 -2.07 20.90 10.25
CA LEU A 135 -0.97 20.04 9.83
C LEU A 135 0.35 20.50 10.45
N GLY A 136 1.10 19.54 10.99
CA GLY A 136 2.38 19.79 11.66
C GLY A 136 3.57 19.92 10.72
N ASP A 137 3.41 19.48 9.47
CA ASP A 137 4.44 19.53 8.42
C ASP A 137 4.21 20.65 7.40
N CYS A 138 3.30 21.60 7.69
CA CYS A 138 3.04 22.77 6.85
C CYS A 138 3.36 24.08 7.57
N LYS A 139 3.89 25.02 6.80
CA LYS A 139 3.83 26.44 7.08
C LYS A 139 2.72 27.06 6.24
N GLN A 140 2.07 28.11 6.76
CA GLN A 140 1.11 28.89 5.99
C GLN A 140 1.75 29.50 4.72
N THR A 141 3.06 29.72 4.69
CA THR A 141 3.80 30.17 3.50
C THR A 141 3.88 29.11 2.40
N ASP A 142 3.71 27.83 2.73
CA ASP A 142 3.69 26.74 1.73
C ASP A 142 2.44 26.84 0.83
N LEU A 143 1.48 27.66 1.25
CA LEU A 143 0.25 27.99 0.54
C LEU A 143 0.39 29.20 -0.40
N ASP A 144 1.50 29.95 -0.37
CA ASP A 144 1.66 31.09 -1.26
C ASP A 144 1.90 30.63 -2.71
N ARG A 145 0.96 30.98 -3.61
CA ARG A 145 1.02 30.67 -5.05
C ARG A 145 2.24 31.28 -5.74
N ASN A 146 2.79 32.35 -5.18
CA ASN A 146 3.92 33.09 -5.72
C ASN A 146 5.23 32.77 -4.99
N ALA A 147 5.19 32.04 -3.87
CA ALA A 147 6.40 31.61 -3.19
C ALA A 147 7.19 30.64 -4.07
N LYS A 148 8.46 30.98 -4.32
CA LYS A 148 9.41 30.02 -4.86
C LYS A 148 9.39 28.79 -3.95
N PRO A 149 9.30 27.57 -4.50
CA PRO A 149 9.41 26.37 -3.67
C PRO A 149 10.72 26.44 -2.91
N GLU A 150 10.67 26.68 -1.61
CA GLU A 150 11.80 26.35 -0.77
C GLU A 150 11.93 24.82 -0.83
N PRO A 151 13.16 24.28 -0.91
CA PRO A 151 13.39 22.85 -0.74
C PRO A 151 13.08 22.49 0.73
N GLY A 152 11.80 22.35 1.03
CA GLY A 152 11.23 22.01 2.33
C GLY A 152 10.34 20.77 2.21
N PRO A 153 10.37 19.85 3.19
CA PRO A 153 9.81 18.49 3.06
C PRO A 153 8.29 18.39 3.31
N GLY A 154 7.57 19.50 3.40
CA GLY A 154 6.15 19.51 3.76
C GLY A 154 5.26 19.02 2.64
N LEU A 155 5.01 17.70 2.55
CA LEU A 155 3.93 17.13 1.73
C LEU A 155 2.54 17.45 2.29
N CYS A 156 2.48 18.36 3.27
CA CYS A 156 1.28 18.88 3.89
C CYS A 156 0.22 17.82 4.08
N ARG A 157 0.62 16.77 4.82
CA ARG A 157 -0.19 15.55 4.98
C ARG A 157 -0.20 15.02 6.40
N HIS A 158 0.65 15.52 7.31
CA HIS A 158 0.77 14.99 8.65
C HIS A 158 0.01 15.88 9.64
N PRO A 159 -1.13 15.44 10.19
CA PRO A 159 -1.87 16.21 11.18
C PRO A 159 -1.02 16.51 12.41
N ASN A 160 -1.13 17.72 12.96
CA ASN A 160 -0.61 18.01 14.30
C ASN A 160 -1.63 17.53 15.36
N SER A 161 -1.43 17.87 16.63
CA SER A 161 -2.35 17.49 17.70
C SER A 161 -3.80 17.97 17.48
N PHE A 162 -3.99 19.17 16.92
CA PHE A 162 -5.32 19.69 16.59
C PHE A 162 -5.94 18.93 15.41
N GLY A 163 -5.20 18.72 14.33
CA GLY A 163 -5.67 17.93 13.19
C GLY A 163 -6.02 16.47 13.56
N HIS A 164 -5.22 15.83 14.41
CA HIS A 164 -5.56 14.53 14.99
C HIS A 164 -6.84 14.59 15.83
N GLY A 165 -7.05 15.68 16.58
CA GLY A 165 -8.29 15.93 17.32
C GLY A 165 -9.52 16.03 16.41
N LEU A 166 -9.40 16.67 15.25
CA LEU A 166 -10.49 16.74 14.25
C LEU A 166 -10.85 15.35 13.71
N LEU A 167 -9.85 14.55 13.31
CA LEU A 167 -10.05 13.16 12.86
C LEU A 167 -10.70 12.28 13.95
N ALA A 168 -10.26 12.43 15.20
CA ALA A 168 -10.84 11.75 16.34
C ALA A 168 -12.31 12.17 16.56
N ASN A 169 -12.61 13.46 16.49
CA ASN A 169 -13.98 13.98 16.65
C ASN A 169 -14.93 13.48 15.56
N LEU A 170 -14.49 13.40 14.30
CA LEU A 170 -15.29 12.80 13.23
C LEU A 170 -15.66 11.35 13.57
N THR A 171 -14.70 10.56 14.04
CA THR A 171 -14.92 9.16 14.42
C THR A 171 -15.82 9.04 15.65
N ILE A 172 -15.57 9.83 16.70
CA ILE A 172 -16.33 9.80 17.95
C ILE A 172 -17.78 10.22 17.71
N ASN A 173 -18.02 11.30 16.97
CA ASN A 173 -19.38 11.77 16.67
C ASN A 173 -20.16 10.72 15.87
N TYR A 174 -19.54 10.09 14.88
CA TYR A 174 -20.17 9.01 14.13
C TYR A 174 -20.57 7.82 15.04
N LEU A 175 -19.69 7.42 15.97
CA LEU A 175 -19.98 6.34 16.90
C LEU A 175 -21.08 6.71 17.90
N ILE A 176 -21.14 7.97 18.37
CA ILE A 176 -22.21 8.48 19.23
C ILE A 176 -23.54 8.46 18.48
N GLU A 177 -23.58 8.96 17.24
CA GLU A 177 -24.78 8.93 16.41
C GLU A 177 -25.29 7.50 16.17
N ALA A 178 -24.37 6.56 15.88
CA ALA A 178 -24.72 5.15 15.73
C ALA A 178 -25.27 4.55 17.04
N PHE A 179 -24.67 4.88 18.18
CA PHE A 179 -25.12 4.44 19.49
C PHE A 179 -26.51 5.00 19.83
N ASP A 180 -26.72 6.30 19.63
CA ASP A 180 -27.98 6.98 19.90
C ASP A 180 -29.10 6.44 19.00
N ALA A 181 -28.81 6.14 17.73
CA ALA A 181 -29.75 5.50 16.81
C ALA A 181 -30.19 4.12 17.31
N ILE A 182 -29.26 3.29 17.78
CA ILE A 182 -29.56 1.98 18.37
C ILE A 182 -30.33 2.13 19.69
N HIS A 183 -30.00 3.13 20.51
CA HIS A 183 -30.68 3.36 21.78
C HIS A 183 -32.13 3.83 21.57
N ALA A 184 -32.35 4.72 20.58
CA ALA A 184 -33.66 5.23 20.22
C ALA A 184 -34.55 4.16 19.57
N ASP A 185 -33.96 3.28 18.77
CA ASP A 185 -34.64 2.15 18.15
C ASP A 185 -33.81 0.86 18.29
N PRO A 186 -34.02 0.08 19.37
CA PRO A 186 -33.32 -1.19 19.57
C PRO A 186 -33.54 -2.21 18.45
N SER A 187 -34.54 -2.02 17.59
CA SER A 187 -34.74 -2.89 16.42
C SER A 187 -33.66 -2.70 15.34
N GLN A 188 -32.91 -1.60 15.37
CA GLN A 188 -31.69 -1.38 14.58
C GLN A 188 -30.54 -2.29 15.02
N ASN A 189 -30.56 -2.80 16.26
CA ASN A 189 -29.56 -3.75 16.77
C ASN A 189 -29.92 -5.20 16.42
N ARG A 190 -30.45 -5.40 15.20
CA ARG A 190 -30.67 -6.75 14.67
C ARG A 190 -29.45 -7.14 13.85
N PRO A 191 -28.90 -8.35 14.04
CA PRO A 191 -27.90 -8.85 13.12
C PRO A 191 -28.51 -8.81 11.72
N GLU A 192 -27.89 -8.04 10.82
CA GLU A 192 -28.24 -8.00 9.40
C GLU A 192 -28.37 -9.46 8.90
N PRO A 193 -29.49 -9.83 8.25
CA PRO A 193 -29.67 -11.17 7.72
C PRO A 193 -28.48 -11.50 6.84
N HIS A 194 -27.87 -12.68 7.04
CA HIS A 194 -26.67 -13.19 6.35
C HIS A 194 -26.15 -12.24 5.26
N TRP A 195 -25.40 -11.21 5.66
CA TRP A 195 -24.82 -10.27 4.69
C TRP A 195 -23.81 -11.08 3.86
N GLU A 196 -24.25 -11.48 2.68
CA GLU A 196 -23.38 -12.06 1.67
C GLU A 196 -22.53 -10.92 1.15
N ILE A 197 -21.20 -11.08 1.28
CA ILE A 197 -20.27 -10.11 0.73
C ILE A 197 -20.55 -10.03 -0.77
N PRO A 198 -20.84 -8.83 -1.33
CA PRO A 198 -21.08 -8.68 -2.76
C PRO A 198 -19.95 -9.32 -3.59
N ILE A 199 -20.21 -9.62 -4.86
CA ILE A 199 -19.10 -9.93 -5.79
C ILE A 199 -18.09 -8.77 -5.80
N PRO A 200 -16.82 -8.99 -6.20
CA PRO A 200 -15.89 -7.87 -6.34
C PRO A 200 -16.45 -6.77 -7.27
N MET A 201 -16.30 -5.51 -6.88
CA MET A 201 -16.64 -4.33 -7.68
C MET A 201 -15.78 -4.27 -8.95
N TYR A 202 -14.52 -4.70 -8.85
CA TYR A 202 -13.61 -4.87 -9.98
C TYR A 202 -13.58 -6.31 -10.47
N ASN A 203 -13.58 -6.50 -11.79
CA ASN A 203 -13.45 -7.82 -12.40
C ASN A 203 -12.18 -8.54 -11.89
N PHE A 204 -12.31 -9.83 -11.60
CA PHE A 204 -11.20 -10.68 -11.17
C PHE A 204 -10.42 -10.15 -9.94
N ASN A 205 -11.10 -9.40 -9.06
CA ASN A 205 -10.49 -8.72 -7.91
C ASN A 205 -10.77 -9.38 -6.54
N GLU A 206 -11.14 -10.66 -6.53
CA GLU A 206 -11.34 -11.39 -5.28
C GLU A 206 -10.01 -11.49 -4.49
N PRO A 207 -9.95 -11.09 -3.21
CA PRO A 207 -8.78 -11.35 -2.38
C PRO A 207 -8.59 -12.85 -2.25
N ARG A 208 -7.35 -13.27 -2.43
CA ARG A 208 -6.99 -14.66 -2.22
C ARG A 208 -6.71 -14.88 -0.73
N GLU A 209 -7.31 -15.93 -0.18
CA GLU A 209 -7.15 -16.33 1.20
C GLU A 209 -6.00 -17.34 1.32
N GLY A 210 -5.33 -17.39 2.47
CA GLY A 210 -4.74 -18.65 2.92
C GLY A 210 -3.32 -18.61 3.46
N ASP A 211 -2.41 -17.73 3.02
CA ASP A 211 -1.01 -17.89 3.42
C ASP A 211 -0.38 -16.65 4.07
N LYS A 212 0.35 -16.89 5.16
CA LYS A 212 1.34 -15.97 5.71
C LYS A 212 2.44 -15.79 4.67
N ARG A 213 2.27 -14.79 3.81
CA ARG A 213 3.28 -14.41 2.81
C ARG A 213 3.82 -13.01 3.09
N CYS A 214 3.83 -12.60 4.35
CA CYS A 214 4.45 -11.36 4.79
C CYS A 214 5.45 -11.65 5.89
N TYR A 215 6.73 -11.54 5.57
CA TYR A 215 7.85 -11.70 6.48
C TYR A 215 8.38 -10.31 6.82
N ARG A 216 8.29 -9.90 8.08
CA ARG A 216 8.71 -8.56 8.55
C ARG A 216 9.28 -8.69 9.95
N ALA A 217 10.24 -7.82 10.26
CA ALA A 217 10.87 -7.81 11.57
C ALA A 217 11.41 -9.21 11.90
N GLU A 218 11.05 -9.76 13.06
CA GLU A 218 11.51 -11.07 13.51
C GLU A 218 11.13 -12.21 12.56
N SER A 219 9.99 -12.16 11.85
CA SER A 219 9.62 -13.24 10.92
C SER A 219 10.49 -13.26 9.64
N LEU A 220 11.36 -12.27 9.42
CA LEU A 220 12.42 -12.40 8.41
C LEU A 220 13.41 -13.51 8.75
N HIS A 221 13.61 -13.82 10.05
CA HIS A 221 14.48 -14.92 10.45
C HIS A 221 14.03 -16.25 9.84
N ASP A 222 12.71 -16.45 9.67
CA ASP A 222 12.12 -17.70 9.20
C ASP A 222 12.48 -18.03 7.75
N ILE A 223 12.88 -17.03 6.95
CA ILE A 223 13.22 -17.19 5.53
C ILE A 223 14.71 -16.97 5.24
N VAL A 224 15.52 -16.55 6.20
CA VAL A 224 16.97 -16.34 5.97
C VAL A 224 17.71 -17.66 6.10
N VAL A 225 18.28 -18.13 4.99
CA VAL A 225 19.06 -19.38 4.96
C VAL A 225 20.57 -19.14 5.07
N ASP A 226 21.04 -17.99 4.57
CA ASP A 226 22.42 -17.54 4.75
C ASP A 226 22.42 -16.02 4.94
N LYS A 227 23.16 -15.55 5.95
CA LYS A 227 23.31 -14.13 6.24
C LYS A 227 24.47 -13.49 5.46
N GLY A 228 25.49 -14.26 5.07
CA GLY A 228 26.66 -13.81 4.30
C GLY A 228 27.20 -12.41 4.63
N GLY A 229 27.26 -12.09 5.93
CA GLY A 229 27.75 -10.81 6.47
C GLY A 229 26.71 -9.70 6.63
N TRP A 230 25.42 -9.99 6.48
CA TRP A 230 24.31 -9.15 6.88
C TRP A 230 23.96 -9.37 8.36
N GLU A 231 23.59 -8.29 9.04
CA GLU A 231 23.26 -8.29 10.45
C GLU A 231 21.82 -7.85 10.65
N TYR A 232 21.11 -8.51 11.58
CA TYR A 232 19.79 -8.07 11.99
C TYR A 232 19.93 -6.91 12.97
N ILE A 233 19.34 -5.77 12.62
CA ILE A 233 19.45 -4.53 13.37
C ILE A 233 18.08 -3.87 13.52
N VAL A 234 17.85 -3.26 14.68
CA VAL A 234 16.69 -2.40 14.93
C VAL A 234 17.17 -0.96 14.98
N GLU A 235 16.83 -0.20 13.95
CA GLU A 235 17.15 1.23 13.86
C GLU A 235 15.91 2.07 14.21
N GLY A 236 16.05 3.40 14.19
CA GLY A 236 14.96 4.32 14.49
C GLY A 236 14.84 4.61 15.99
N THR A 237 13.66 5.02 16.43
CA THR A 237 13.38 5.33 17.84
C THR A 237 12.61 4.19 18.48
N SER A 238 12.55 4.16 19.81
CA SER A 238 11.68 3.21 20.53
C SER A 238 10.20 3.33 20.13
N ALA A 239 9.77 4.53 19.75
CA ALA A 239 8.41 4.80 19.28
C ALA A 239 8.16 4.38 17.82
N ASN A 240 9.22 4.28 17.00
CA ASN A 240 9.12 3.85 15.60
C ASN A 240 10.33 2.96 15.23
N PRO A 241 10.38 1.74 15.78
CA PRO A 241 11.48 0.83 15.49
C PRO A 241 11.41 0.36 14.05
N LYS A 242 12.58 0.29 13.41
CA LYS A 242 12.76 -0.18 12.04
C LYS A 242 13.62 -1.45 12.06
N PRO A 243 13.05 -2.62 12.41
CA PRO A 243 13.77 -3.89 12.38
C PRO A 243 14.06 -4.35 10.94
N GLY A 244 15.18 -5.04 10.73
CA GLY A 244 15.54 -5.60 9.42
C GLY A 244 16.99 -6.06 9.35
N TYR A 245 17.36 -6.68 8.23
CA TYR A 245 18.75 -7.07 7.97
C TYR A 245 19.47 -6.00 7.16
N ALA A 246 20.70 -5.67 7.54
CA ALA A 246 21.51 -4.70 6.82
C ALA A 246 22.95 -5.20 6.58
N ALA A 247 23.55 -4.72 5.49
CA ALA A 247 24.98 -4.82 5.22
C ALA A 247 25.53 -3.43 4.88
N TYR A 248 26.81 -3.22 5.19
CA TYR A 248 27.48 -1.90 5.12
C TYR A 248 28.69 -1.86 4.19
N THR A 249 29.10 -3.01 3.66
CA THR A 249 30.29 -3.15 2.80
C THR A 249 29.93 -3.93 1.54
N PRO A 250 30.50 -3.58 0.37
CA PRO A 250 30.28 -4.34 -0.87
C PRO A 250 30.62 -5.84 -0.75
N GLY A 251 29.97 -6.64 -1.59
CA GLY A 251 30.18 -8.08 -1.71
C GLY A 251 29.52 -8.94 -0.61
N LYS A 252 28.84 -8.34 0.37
CA LYS A 252 28.05 -9.10 1.36
C LYS A 252 26.72 -9.53 0.76
N ALA A 253 26.34 -10.78 0.99
CA ALA A 253 25.13 -11.34 0.41
C ALA A 253 24.25 -12.00 1.46
N ILE A 254 22.94 -11.80 1.35
CA ILE A 254 21.93 -12.52 2.13
C ILE A 254 21.12 -13.39 1.18
N THR A 255 20.81 -14.62 1.58
CA THR A 255 19.96 -15.54 0.84
C THR A 255 18.70 -15.83 1.63
N LEU A 256 17.57 -15.63 0.95
CA LEU A 256 16.22 -15.79 1.46
C LEU A 256 15.58 -16.98 0.74
N GLN A 257 14.97 -17.92 1.45
CA GLN A 257 14.22 -19.03 0.88
C GLN A 257 12.73 -18.86 1.15
N VAL A 258 11.93 -18.90 0.08
CA VAL A 258 10.47 -18.75 0.16
C VAL A 258 9.78 -19.85 -0.65
N ASP A 259 8.60 -20.28 -0.19
CA ASP A 259 7.70 -21.10 -0.99
C ASP A 259 6.91 -20.18 -1.93
N SER A 260 7.27 -20.20 -3.21
CA SER A 260 6.60 -19.42 -4.26
C SER A 260 5.53 -20.23 -4.99
N ARG A 261 5.08 -21.36 -4.45
CA ARG A 261 3.95 -22.09 -5.03
C ARG A 261 2.64 -21.34 -4.76
N PRO A 262 1.65 -21.40 -5.67
CA PRO A 262 0.29 -20.98 -5.34
C PRO A 262 -0.26 -21.83 -4.18
N ALA A 263 -1.05 -21.23 -3.29
CA ALA A 263 -1.85 -21.96 -2.31
C ALA A 263 -2.69 -23.08 -2.97
N SER A 264 -2.73 -24.25 -2.35
CA SER A 264 -3.23 -25.52 -2.93
C SER A 264 -4.70 -25.53 -3.38
N ASN A 265 -5.53 -24.61 -2.92
CA ASN A 265 -6.95 -24.51 -3.29
C ASN A 265 -7.20 -23.77 -4.62
N MET A 266 -6.15 -23.36 -5.34
CA MET A 266 -6.26 -22.38 -6.43
C MET A 266 -6.15 -22.95 -7.85
N THR A 267 -5.48 -24.08 -8.03
CA THR A 267 -5.35 -24.75 -9.35
C THR A 267 -6.68 -25.27 -9.89
N ALA A 268 -7.69 -25.46 -9.03
CA ALA A 268 -8.97 -26.05 -9.40
C ALA A 268 -10.00 -25.06 -10.00
N LYS A 269 -9.89 -23.74 -9.75
CA LYS A 269 -10.93 -22.75 -10.15
C LYS A 269 -10.62 -21.95 -11.41
N HIS A 270 -9.35 -21.80 -11.80
CA HIS A 270 -8.95 -20.90 -12.90
C HIS A 270 -8.08 -21.56 -13.98
N GLY A 271 -7.95 -22.90 -13.98
CA GLY A 271 -7.06 -23.61 -14.89
C GLY A 271 -5.59 -23.51 -14.45
N ALA A 272 -4.79 -24.49 -14.85
CA ALA A 272 -3.40 -24.66 -14.40
C ALA A 272 -2.41 -23.59 -14.94
N ASP A 273 -2.84 -22.73 -15.87
CA ASP A 273 -1.91 -21.92 -16.69
C ASP A 273 -1.67 -20.47 -16.22
N VAL A 274 -2.25 -20.00 -15.10
CA VAL A 274 -2.46 -18.53 -14.93
C VAL A 274 -2.21 -18.01 -13.50
N LEU A 275 -1.16 -18.45 -12.80
CA LEU A 275 -0.80 -17.85 -11.49
C LEU A 275 0.69 -17.49 -11.42
N ALA A 276 1.05 -16.35 -11.99
CA ALA A 276 2.34 -15.73 -11.68
C ALA A 276 2.31 -15.19 -10.24
N MET A 277 3.26 -15.64 -9.43
CA MET A 277 3.52 -15.06 -8.12
C MET A 277 4.26 -13.74 -8.28
N LYS A 278 3.96 -12.81 -7.38
CA LYS A 278 4.69 -11.58 -7.18
C LYS A 278 5.40 -11.65 -5.84
N ILE A 279 6.62 -11.14 -5.81
CA ILE A 279 7.29 -10.85 -4.56
C ILE A 279 7.61 -9.36 -4.51
N SER A 280 7.49 -8.82 -3.30
CA SER A 280 7.95 -7.50 -2.95
C SER A 280 9.08 -7.58 -1.94
N ILE A 281 10.12 -6.82 -2.20
CA ILE A 281 11.21 -6.60 -1.26
C ILE A 281 11.03 -5.19 -0.72
N GLY A 282 10.70 -5.11 0.57
CA GLY A 282 10.68 -3.86 1.30
C GLY A 282 12.07 -3.54 1.84
N TYR A 283 12.58 -2.35 1.55
CA TYR A 283 13.90 -1.90 1.94
C TYR A 283 13.86 -0.46 2.50
N LEU A 284 14.81 -0.11 3.35
CA LEU A 284 14.94 1.27 3.80
C LEU A 284 15.44 2.12 2.64
N GLN A 285 14.79 3.26 2.37
CA GLN A 285 15.30 4.31 1.48
C GLN A 285 15.67 5.55 2.28
N SER A 286 16.72 6.25 1.86
CA SER A 286 17.17 7.51 2.49
C SER A 286 18.04 8.34 1.53
N TYR A 287 18.21 9.62 1.83
CA TYR A 287 19.06 10.54 1.06
C TYR A 287 20.55 10.47 1.37
N GLU A 288 20.91 9.75 2.43
CA GLU A 288 22.30 9.64 2.87
C GLU A 288 22.59 8.22 3.34
N HIS A 289 23.87 7.85 3.25
CA HIS A 289 24.43 6.58 3.70
C HIS A 289 23.99 5.32 2.92
N MET A 290 23.09 5.43 1.94
CA MET A 290 22.49 4.28 1.25
C MET A 290 23.27 3.78 0.04
N GLY A 291 23.42 2.46 -0.06
CA GLY A 291 24.02 1.76 -1.20
C GLY A 291 23.01 1.10 -2.12
N LYS A 292 23.52 0.27 -3.03
CA LYS A 292 22.75 -0.56 -3.96
C LYS A 292 22.89 -2.04 -3.63
N ALA A 293 21.89 -2.83 -3.97
CA ALA A 293 21.96 -4.29 -3.92
C ALA A 293 21.59 -4.91 -5.26
N ALA A 294 22.39 -5.90 -5.70
CA ALA A 294 22.10 -6.75 -6.83
C ALA A 294 21.22 -7.93 -6.41
N LEU A 295 20.19 -8.20 -7.19
CA LEU A 295 19.24 -9.27 -6.98
C LEU A 295 19.48 -10.41 -7.97
N SER A 296 19.48 -11.64 -7.45
CA SER A 296 19.45 -12.86 -8.25
C SER A 296 18.56 -13.93 -7.61
N CYS A 297 18.15 -14.90 -8.42
CA CYS A 297 17.29 -15.99 -7.98
C CYS A 297 17.88 -17.36 -8.36
N GLU A 298 17.68 -18.34 -7.49
CA GLU A 298 18.08 -19.73 -7.64
C GLU A 298 16.85 -20.63 -7.42
N ASN A 299 16.75 -21.73 -8.17
CA ASN A 299 15.61 -22.64 -8.25
C ASN A 299 14.29 -22.05 -8.79
N CYS A 300 14.22 -20.73 -8.95
CA CYS A 300 13.09 -20.00 -9.51
C CYS A 300 13.59 -18.92 -10.48
N LYS A 301 12.71 -18.47 -11.37
CA LYS A 301 12.95 -17.36 -12.29
C LYS A 301 12.38 -16.08 -11.70
N CYS A 302 13.13 -14.99 -11.82
CA CYS A 302 12.73 -13.66 -11.36
C CYS A 302 12.69 -12.70 -12.53
N GLU A 303 11.52 -12.14 -12.80
CA GLU A 303 11.27 -11.25 -13.93
C GLU A 303 10.79 -9.88 -13.42
N PRO A 304 11.24 -8.77 -14.02
CA PRO A 304 10.73 -7.45 -13.67
C PRO A 304 9.19 -7.41 -13.73
N TYR A 305 8.59 -6.73 -12.75
CA TYR A 305 7.15 -6.51 -12.74
C TYR A 305 6.83 -5.03 -12.63
N GLY A 306 6.11 -4.52 -13.64
CA GLY A 306 5.72 -3.12 -13.74
C GLY A 306 6.90 -2.16 -13.92
N GLU A 307 6.59 -0.87 -13.99
CA GLU A 307 7.58 0.19 -13.86
C GLU A 307 7.93 0.33 -12.38
N SER A 308 8.92 -0.44 -11.90
CA SER A 308 9.59 -0.08 -10.65
C SER A 308 10.23 1.30 -10.86
N LEU A 309 9.61 2.34 -10.30
CA LEU A 309 10.05 3.74 -10.34
C LEU A 309 11.51 3.93 -9.86
N HIS A 310 12.08 2.92 -9.20
CA HIS A 310 13.44 2.90 -8.70
C HIS A 310 14.22 1.78 -9.39
N SER A 311 14.98 2.15 -10.42
CA SER A 311 16.06 1.42 -11.08
C SER A 311 15.71 0.11 -11.81
N SER A 312 15.71 0.18 -13.15
CA SER A 312 15.74 -0.96 -14.09
C SER A 312 17.16 -1.33 -14.53
N LYS A 313 18.19 -0.73 -13.94
CA LYS A 313 19.58 -0.96 -14.34
C LYS A 313 20.03 -2.36 -13.95
N GLU A 314 20.71 -3.00 -14.89
CA GLU A 314 21.43 -4.23 -14.65
C GLU A 314 22.89 -3.88 -14.32
N ASP A 315 23.53 -4.68 -13.48
CA ASP A 315 24.98 -4.63 -13.32
C ASP A 315 25.69 -5.32 -14.49
N GLU A 316 27.02 -5.36 -14.46
CA GLU A 316 27.84 -6.00 -15.50
C GLU A 316 27.56 -7.51 -15.67
N LEU A 317 26.91 -8.14 -14.68
CA LEU A 317 26.54 -9.55 -14.70
C LEU A 317 25.07 -9.76 -15.08
N GLY A 318 24.35 -8.71 -15.49
CA GLY A 318 22.93 -8.77 -15.83
C GLY A 318 21.99 -8.86 -14.62
N ARG A 319 22.50 -8.69 -13.39
CA ARG A 319 21.69 -8.72 -12.17
C ARG A 319 20.98 -7.39 -11.97
N ARG A 320 19.74 -7.43 -11.51
CA ARG A 320 18.93 -6.22 -11.28
C ARG A 320 19.43 -5.47 -10.06
N LEU A 321 19.61 -4.16 -10.18
CA LEU A 321 20.06 -3.29 -9.09
C LEU A 321 18.88 -2.57 -8.43
N ILE A 322 18.78 -2.70 -7.10
CA ILE A 322 17.88 -1.90 -6.27
C ILE A 322 18.72 -0.79 -5.63
N ASP A 323 18.37 0.47 -5.93
CA ASP A 323 19.01 1.63 -5.32
C ASP A 323 18.21 2.11 -4.11
N ALA A 324 18.86 2.10 -2.95
CA ALA A 324 18.26 2.54 -1.71
C ALA A 324 18.42 4.04 -1.45
N HIS A 325 19.16 4.76 -2.31
CA HIS A 325 19.26 6.20 -2.25
C HIS A 325 18.02 6.88 -2.87
N MET A 326 17.58 7.98 -2.27
CA MET A 326 16.55 8.87 -2.85
C MET A 326 16.91 10.34 -2.61
N ASP A 327 16.62 11.22 -3.56
CA ASP A 327 17.00 12.65 -3.45
C ASP A 327 16.19 13.41 -2.38
N LEU A 328 15.04 12.87 -1.97
CA LEU A 328 14.19 13.49 -0.95
C LEU A 328 14.82 13.30 0.44
N ARG A 329 14.93 14.39 1.19
CA ARG A 329 15.51 14.42 2.55
C ARG A 329 14.59 13.79 3.61
N GLU A 330 14.23 12.54 3.39
CA GLU A 330 13.43 11.71 4.29
C GLU A 330 13.93 10.27 4.25
N SER A 331 13.53 9.46 5.24
CA SER A 331 13.79 8.03 5.24
C SER A 331 12.49 7.25 5.25
N THR A 332 12.22 6.52 4.17
CA THR A 332 10.93 5.86 3.90
C THR A 332 11.11 4.37 3.64
N LEU A 333 10.00 3.67 3.51
CA LEU A 333 9.98 2.28 3.06
C LEU A 333 9.91 2.26 1.53
N GLY A 334 10.99 1.83 0.89
CA GLY A 334 10.99 1.48 -0.53
C GLY A 334 10.40 0.09 -0.72
N MET A 335 9.67 -0.10 -1.83
CA MET A 335 9.18 -1.41 -2.25
C MET A 335 9.61 -1.67 -3.67
N TRP A 336 10.35 -2.76 -3.86
CA TRP A 336 10.69 -3.28 -5.17
C TRP A 336 9.87 -4.52 -5.45
N PHE A 337 9.54 -4.77 -6.71
CA PHE A 337 8.58 -5.78 -7.11
C PHE A 337 9.07 -6.61 -8.30
N MET A 338 8.88 -7.93 -8.25
CA MET A 338 9.16 -8.84 -9.36
C MET A 338 8.11 -9.94 -9.45
N LYS A 339 7.96 -10.51 -10.66
CA LYS A 339 7.32 -11.80 -10.85
C LYS A 339 8.31 -12.89 -10.47
N ILE A 340 7.80 -13.98 -9.92
CA ILE A 340 8.60 -15.12 -9.53
C ILE A 340 7.93 -16.41 -9.99
N SER A 341 8.70 -17.33 -10.56
CA SER A 341 8.16 -18.64 -10.94
C SER A 341 7.86 -19.48 -9.70
N GLU A 342 6.94 -20.41 -9.87
CA GLU A 342 6.60 -21.39 -8.84
C GLU A 342 7.79 -22.28 -8.49
N HIS A 343 8.12 -22.35 -7.19
CA HIS A 343 9.09 -23.30 -6.63
C HIS A 343 8.90 -23.41 -5.11
N ALA A 344 9.03 -24.62 -4.55
CA ALA A 344 8.85 -24.84 -3.10
C ALA A 344 9.99 -24.24 -2.25
N GLU A 345 11.17 -24.10 -2.85
CA GLU A 345 12.39 -23.58 -2.23
C GLU A 345 13.03 -22.50 -3.11
N CYS A 346 12.25 -21.51 -3.50
CA CYS A 346 12.75 -20.41 -4.31
C CYS A 346 13.73 -19.58 -3.48
N ARG A 347 14.98 -19.47 -3.95
CA ARG A 347 16.03 -18.73 -3.26
C ARG A 347 16.28 -17.40 -3.91
N ILE A 348 16.19 -16.33 -3.14
CA ILE A 348 16.45 -14.96 -3.56
C ILE A 348 17.70 -14.49 -2.85
N LYS A 349 18.70 -14.09 -3.63
CA LYS A 349 19.96 -13.55 -3.13
C LYS A 349 20.00 -12.05 -3.36
N LEU A 350 20.34 -11.31 -2.31
CA LEU A 350 20.61 -9.88 -2.36
C LEU A 350 22.06 -9.64 -1.98
N GLU A 351 22.82 -8.98 -2.85
CA GLU A 351 24.25 -8.73 -2.66
C GLU A 351 24.54 -7.24 -2.78
N THR A 352 25.11 -6.63 -1.75
CA THR A 352 25.53 -5.22 -1.80
C THR A 352 26.65 -5.03 -2.83
N VAL A 353 26.56 -4.00 -3.67
CA VAL A 353 27.55 -3.75 -4.74
C VAL A 353 28.44 -2.52 -4.44
N GLU A 354 29.56 -2.41 -5.16
CA GLU A 354 30.46 -1.25 -5.05
C GLU A 354 29.83 0.03 -5.63
N ASP A 355 28.97 -0.08 -6.63
CA ASP A 355 28.24 1.07 -7.16
C ASP A 355 27.28 1.67 -6.10
N THR A 356 27.36 2.98 -5.90
CA THR A 356 26.53 3.71 -4.94
C THR A 356 26.20 5.11 -5.45
N THR A 357 25.03 5.62 -5.06
CA THR A 357 24.59 6.98 -5.37
C THR A 357 24.87 7.94 -4.21
N SER A 358 25.02 7.45 -2.97
CA SER A 358 25.25 8.29 -1.78
C SER A 358 26.72 8.39 -1.34
N GLY A 359 27.60 7.55 -1.89
CA GLY A 359 29.00 7.43 -1.45
C GLY A 359 29.23 6.37 -0.36
N GLU A 360 28.17 5.73 0.15
CA GLU A 360 28.24 4.64 1.12
C GLU A 360 27.45 3.42 0.66
N HIS A 361 27.57 2.28 1.37
CA HIS A 361 27.08 0.99 0.89
C HIS A 361 26.00 0.35 1.77
N LYS A 362 25.37 1.12 2.68
CA LYS A 362 24.32 0.56 3.53
C LYS A 362 23.13 0.13 2.69
N PHE A 363 22.77 -1.14 2.72
CA PHE A 363 21.50 -1.64 2.20
C PHE A 363 20.78 -2.40 3.29
N LYS A 364 19.49 -2.13 3.47
CA LYS A 364 18.69 -2.76 4.53
C LYS A 364 17.36 -3.26 4.00
N ILE A 365 17.13 -4.57 4.14
CA ILE A 365 15.81 -5.17 3.93
C ILE A 365 14.99 -5.13 5.21
N THR A 366 13.70 -4.86 5.08
CA THR A 366 12.77 -4.69 6.22
C THR A 366 11.58 -5.63 6.13
N ASN A 367 11.20 -6.06 4.93
CA ASN A 367 10.17 -7.05 4.73
C ASN A 367 10.30 -7.77 3.39
N ILE A 368 9.75 -8.98 3.33
CA ILE A 368 9.55 -9.76 2.12
C ILE A 368 8.07 -10.12 2.07
N VAL A 369 7.42 -9.78 0.97
CA VAL A 369 5.98 -10.00 0.81
C VAL A 369 5.73 -10.76 -0.47
N LEU A 370 5.14 -11.95 -0.40
CA LEU A 370 4.65 -12.65 -1.58
C LEU A 370 3.15 -12.38 -1.73
N GLY A 371 2.75 -12.11 -2.95
CA GLY A 371 1.38 -11.86 -3.31
C GLY A 371 1.10 -12.39 -4.69
N GLU A 372 -0.16 -12.65 -4.98
CA GLU A 372 -0.55 -13.17 -6.28
C GLU A 372 -0.99 -12.06 -7.20
N LEU A 373 -0.70 -12.20 -8.49
CA LEU A 373 -1.13 -11.21 -9.47
C LEU A 373 -2.66 -11.28 -9.72
N PRO A 374 -3.35 -10.13 -9.86
CA PRO A 374 -4.71 -10.06 -10.37
C PRO A 374 -4.91 -10.84 -11.68
N GLY A 375 -6.11 -11.37 -11.94
CA GLY A 375 -6.41 -12.10 -13.18
C GLY A 375 -6.23 -11.28 -14.47
N GLU A 376 -6.60 -9.98 -14.47
CA GLU A 376 -6.44 -9.13 -15.68
C GLU A 376 -4.96 -8.88 -16.07
N GLU A 377 -4.01 -8.97 -15.13
CA GLU A 377 -2.59 -8.78 -15.43
C GLU A 377 -1.94 -10.01 -16.09
N VAL A 378 -2.67 -11.13 -16.13
CA VAL A 378 -2.27 -12.31 -16.90
C VAL A 378 -2.90 -12.30 -18.30
N ASP A 379 -4.11 -11.73 -18.45
CA ASP A 379 -4.83 -11.63 -19.73
C ASP A 379 -4.28 -10.57 -20.70
N GLY A 380 -3.57 -9.55 -20.20
CA GLY A 380 -2.83 -8.58 -21.03
C GLY A 380 -1.75 -9.21 -21.91
N PHE A 381 -1.41 -10.48 -21.67
CA PHE A 381 -0.49 -11.29 -22.47
C PHE A 381 -1.19 -12.22 -23.48
N TYR A 382 -2.49 -12.49 -23.33
CA TYR A 382 -3.23 -13.46 -24.16
C TYR A 382 -4.20 -12.85 -25.16
N LEU A 383 -4.42 -11.53 -25.15
CA LEU A 383 -5.21 -10.83 -26.18
C LEU A 383 -4.49 -10.69 -27.55
N GLN A 384 -3.42 -11.46 -27.80
CA GLN A 384 -2.91 -11.72 -29.15
C GLN A 384 -3.22 -13.13 -29.69
N SER A 385 -3.90 -14.00 -28.94
CA SER A 385 -4.42 -15.25 -29.51
C SER A 385 -5.95 -15.19 -29.61
N GLU A 386 -6.44 -15.23 -30.85
CA GLU A 386 -7.83 -15.31 -31.27
C GLU A 386 -8.64 -16.31 -30.42
N LYS A 387 -9.47 -15.84 -29.49
CA LYS A 387 -10.72 -16.48 -29.03
C LYS A 387 -11.40 -15.70 -27.91
N GLN A 388 -11.93 -14.52 -28.24
CA GLN A 388 -13.01 -13.91 -27.44
C GLN A 388 -14.15 -13.42 -28.35
N LYS A 389 -14.70 -14.36 -29.12
CA LYS A 389 -16.05 -14.30 -29.67
C LYS A 389 -16.83 -15.47 -29.09
N SER A 390 -17.35 -15.36 -27.86
CA SER A 390 -18.47 -16.19 -27.37
C SER A 390 -18.77 -16.00 -25.87
N TYR A 391 -18.74 -14.79 -25.30
CA TYR A 391 -19.35 -14.59 -23.97
C TYR A 391 -19.97 -13.19 -23.84
N VAL A 392 -20.85 -12.85 -24.79
CA VAL A 392 -21.87 -11.82 -24.59
C VAL A 392 -23.11 -12.29 -25.34
N GLY A 393 -23.87 -13.20 -24.73
CA GLY A 393 -25.27 -13.42 -25.09
C GLY A 393 -26.09 -12.31 -24.47
N VAL A 394 -25.98 -11.09 -25.02
CA VAL A 394 -26.94 -10.02 -24.73
C VAL A 394 -28.03 -10.17 -25.78
N ASP A 395 -29.20 -10.58 -25.29
CA ASP A 395 -30.45 -10.63 -26.02
C ASP A 395 -30.79 -9.20 -26.51
N ASP A 396 -30.78 -9.02 -27.83
CA ASP A 396 -30.98 -7.75 -28.54
C ASP A 396 -32.46 -7.32 -28.59
N SER A 397 -33.29 -7.77 -27.65
CA SER A 397 -34.75 -7.55 -27.66
C SER A 397 -35.22 -6.23 -27.05
N PHE A 398 -34.32 -5.34 -26.61
CA PHE A 398 -34.68 -3.98 -26.18
C PHE A 398 -34.16 -2.90 -27.14
N ARG A 399 -34.68 -2.93 -28.37
CA ARG A 399 -34.86 -1.72 -29.20
C ARG A 399 -36.30 -1.68 -29.69
N ARG A 400 -37.13 -0.91 -28.98
CA ARG A 400 -38.29 -0.20 -29.54
C ARG A 400 -38.58 1.04 -28.72
#